data_AF-A0A2S1FIF6-F1
#
_entry.id   AF-A0A2S1FIF6-F1
#
_cell.length_a   1.000
_cell.length_b   1.000
_cell.length_c   1.000
_cell.angle_alpha   90.00
_cell.angle_beta   90.00
_cell.angle_gamma   90.00
#
_symmetry.space_group_name_H-M   'P 1'
#
loop_
_entity.id
_entity.type
_entity.pdbx_description
1 polymer ?
#
loop_
_entity_poly.entity_id
_entity_poly.type
_entity_poly.pdbx_seq_one_letter_code
_entity_poly.pdbx_strand_id
1 'polypeptide(L)'
;MFNVLIDTCVWLDLADKPQQTPLMEVLDGLLSYGGVNLLFPQIVKDEFAKNRTKIAEKSTKGLSTHFNLVKEAIRRSDATKRKKDRMLADLSDVDHRLPQVGGQAKVTLDRIQKIMDAFPTISTTDLVKIKAADRALARKGPCHRENKNSMADALIIETYFETVKAGAPRDRFAFVTHNKSDFSIVAGDEKLPHADIASGFSKIKSMYFTNLSACLHKVNPEFVSEILYMESYEEPQRNLSEMLDAVDRLTTEVWHNRNMNTQWSIDHGKHWIVTRAEWETGTAKDRQYNQTHTIDTIWKGALKSRVKARKKLGEGNYGPYDDFEWGMVNGKLSALRWAFGEDWDELYT
;
A
#
# COMPACT_ATOMS: atom_id res chain seq x y z
N MET A 1 -26.78 -23.02 -9.52
CA MET A 1 -25.63 -22.50 -8.73
C MET A 1 -24.67 -21.79 -9.69
N PHE A 2 -23.82 -20.87 -9.22
CA PHE A 2 -22.82 -20.21 -10.05
C PHE A 2 -21.42 -20.74 -9.70
N ASN A 3 -20.86 -21.56 -10.59
CA ASN A 3 -19.59 -22.23 -10.40
C ASN A 3 -18.47 -21.45 -11.11
N VAL A 4 -17.41 -21.09 -10.41
CA VAL A 4 -16.34 -20.26 -10.97
C VAL A 4 -15.00 -20.98 -10.85
N LEU A 5 -14.34 -21.18 -11.97
CA LEU A 5 -12.93 -21.60 -12.00
C LEU A 5 -12.08 -20.36 -12.23
N ILE A 6 -11.27 -20.04 -11.22
CA ILE A 6 -10.32 -18.94 -11.25
C ILE A 6 -8.94 -19.52 -11.53
N ASP A 7 -8.35 -19.11 -12.65
CA ASP A 7 -7.01 -19.50 -13.09
C ASP A 7 -5.94 -19.07 -12.06
N THR A 8 -4.83 -19.81 -11.98
CA THR A 8 -3.74 -19.57 -11.03
C THR A 8 -3.23 -18.14 -11.13
N CYS A 9 -3.07 -17.61 -12.35
CA CYS A 9 -2.54 -16.26 -12.55
C CYS A 9 -3.39 -15.16 -11.87
N VAL A 10 -4.70 -15.37 -11.74
CA VAL A 10 -5.62 -14.42 -11.10
C VAL A 10 -5.40 -14.43 -9.59
N TRP A 11 -5.26 -15.60 -8.97
CA TRP A 11 -4.95 -15.73 -7.54
C TRP A 11 -3.61 -15.11 -7.16
N LEU A 12 -2.60 -15.32 -8.01
CA LEU A 12 -1.27 -14.74 -7.82
C LEU A 12 -1.31 -13.21 -7.94
N ASP A 13 -2.08 -12.68 -8.90
CA ASP A 13 -2.28 -11.24 -9.06
C ASP A 13 -3.03 -10.60 -7.88
N LEU A 14 -4.05 -11.28 -7.34
CA LEU A 14 -4.77 -10.84 -6.13
C LEU A 14 -3.84 -10.70 -4.93
N ALA A 15 -2.84 -11.57 -4.82
CA ALA A 15 -1.83 -11.53 -3.76
C ALA A 15 -0.73 -10.49 -4.00
N ASP A 16 -0.32 -10.26 -5.25
CA ASP A 16 0.78 -9.35 -5.60
C ASP A 16 0.35 -7.87 -5.60
N LYS A 17 -0.96 -7.58 -5.78
CA LYS A 17 -1.49 -6.22 -5.98
C LYS A 17 -2.38 -5.78 -4.81
N PRO A 18 -1.92 -4.87 -3.91
CA PRO A 18 -2.72 -4.36 -2.80
C PRO A 18 -4.05 -3.72 -3.22
N GLN A 19 -4.11 -3.14 -4.41
CA GLN A 19 -5.33 -2.51 -4.96
C GLN A 19 -6.46 -3.52 -5.24
N GLN A 20 -6.16 -4.83 -5.24
CA GLN A 20 -7.17 -5.88 -5.41
C GLN A 20 -7.71 -6.43 -4.07
N THR A 21 -7.26 -5.90 -2.93
CA THR A 21 -7.79 -6.26 -1.60
C THR A 21 -9.32 -6.12 -1.52
N PRO A 22 -9.95 -5.04 -2.02
CA PRO A 22 -11.41 -4.93 -2.02
C PRO A 22 -12.12 -6.07 -2.76
N LEU A 23 -11.48 -6.60 -3.81
CA LEU A 23 -12.05 -7.70 -4.59
C LEU A 23 -12.02 -9.03 -3.83
N MET A 24 -11.07 -9.20 -2.90
CA MET A 24 -11.07 -10.33 -1.97
C MET A 24 -12.23 -10.26 -0.99
N GLU A 25 -12.59 -9.07 -0.49
CA GLU A 25 -13.76 -8.91 0.39
C GLU A 25 -15.07 -9.26 -0.34
N VAL A 26 -15.20 -8.80 -1.58
CA VAL A 26 -16.34 -9.18 -2.44
C VAL A 26 -16.40 -10.71 -2.58
N LEU A 27 -15.28 -11.36 -2.89
CA LEU A 27 -15.23 -12.79 -3.11
C LEU A 27 -15.63 -13.56 -1.84
N ASP A 28 -15.07 -13.20 -0.68
CA ASP A 28 -15.40 -13.83 0.60
C ASP A 28 -16.86 -13.63 0.96
N GLY A 29 -17.39 -12.43 0.71
CA GLY A 29 -18.81 -12.12 0.84
C GLY A 29 -19.66 -13.07 -0.01
N LEU A 30 -19.35 -13.21 -1.30
CA LEU A 30 -20.07 -14.12 -2.21
C LEU A 30 -19.96 -15.59 -1.81
N LEU A 31 -18.82 -16.01 -1.25
CA LEU A 31 -18.65 -17.37 -0.74
C LEU A 31 -19.48 -17.60 0.53
N SER A 32 -19.53 -16.63 1.44
CA SER A 32 -20.17 -16.77 2.76
C SER A 32 -21.68 -17.04 2.68
N TYR A 33 -22.40 -16.41 1.74
CA TYR A 33 -23.83 -16.66 1.55
C TYR A 33 -24.13 -17.68 0.43
N GLY A 34 -23.09 -18.27 -0.19
CA GLY A 34 -23.24 -19.27 -1.24
C GLY A 34 -23.63 -18.70 -2.62
N GLY A 35 -23.34 -17.43 -2.88
CA GLY A 35 -23.53 -16.80 -4.20
C GLY A 35 -22.60 -17.35 -5.28
N VAL A 36 -21.42 -17.84 -4.88
CA VAL A 36 -20.43 -18.49 -5.77
C VAL A 36 -19.96 -19.81 -5.16
N ASN A 37 -19.81 -20.83 -6.02
CA ASN A 37 -19.07 -22.05 -5.71
C ASN A 37 -17.76 -22.06 -6.51
N LEU A 38 -16.62 -22.24 -5.86
CA LEU A 38 -15.32 -22.26 -6.53
C LEU A 38 -14.93 -23.67 -7.00
N LEU A 39 -14.32 -23.73 -8.18
CA LEU A 39 -13.79 -24.94 -8.78
C LEU A 39 -12.26 -24.91 -8.71
N PHE A 40 -11.65 -25.88 -8.03
CA PHE A 40 -10.20 -25.97 -7.88
C PHE A 40 -9.63 -27.24 -8.52
N PRO A 41 -9.18 -27.17 -9.79
CA PRO A 41 -8.32 -28.19 -10.36
C PRO A 41 -7.04 -28.38 -9.53
N GLN A 42 -6.55 -29.61 -9.42
CA GLN A 42 -5.29 -29.92 -8.73
C GLN A 42 -4.14 -29.05 -9.24
N ILE A 43 -4.04 -28.85 -10.56
CA ILE A 43 -2.99 -28.03 -11.19
C ILE A 43 -2.99 -26.58 -10.67
N VAL A 44 -4.15 -25.99 -10.40
CA VAL A 44 -4.24 -24.62 -9.87
C VAL A 44 -3.68 -24.55 -8.45
N LYS A 45 -4.03 -25.53 -7.60
CA LYS A 45 -3.51 -25.62 -6.22
C LYS A 45 -1.99 -25.83 -6.23
N ASP A 46 -1.49 -26.71 -7.10
CA ASP A 46 -0.06 -27.02 -7.22
C ASP A 46 0.76 -25.81 -7.70
N GLU A 47 0.28 -25.13 -8.74
CA GLU A 47 0.95 -23.94 -9.25
C GLU A 47 0.93 -22.78 -8.24
N PHE A 48 -0.17 -22.61 -7.51
CA PHE A 48 -0.26 -21.62 -6.45
C PHE A 48 0.76 -21.90 -5.34
N ALA A 49 0.80 -23.15 -4.84
CA ALA A 49 1.75 -23.57 -3.81
C ALA A 49 3.21 -23.35 -4.24
N LYS A 50 3.53 -23.69 -5.50
CA LYS A 50 4.87 -23.50 -6.08
C LYS A 50 5.28 -22.03 -6.19
N ASN A 51 4.35 -21.13 -6.55
CA ASN A 51 4.64 -19.72 -6.78
C ASN A 51 4.50 -18.84 -5.52
N ARG A 52 3.89 -19.36 -4.45
CA ARG A 52 3.62 -18.66 -3.18
C ARG A 52 4.85 -17.94 -2.60
N THR A 53 5.95 -18.66 -2.42
CA THR A 53 7.18 -18.13 -1.80
C THR A 53 7.78 -17.03 -2.66
N LYS A 54 7.84 -17.24 -3.98
CA LYS A 54 8.37 -16.27 -4.94
C LYS A 54 7.60 -14.95 -4.91
N ILE A 55 6.26 -14.99 -4.78
CA ILE A 55 5.44 -13.76 -4.73
C ILE A 55 5.65 -13.00 -3.42
N ALA A 56 5.69 -13.71 -2.29
CA ALA A 56 5.99 -13.08 -1.00
C ALA A 56 7.35 -12.35 -1.02
N GLU A 57 8.38 -12.95 -1.62
CA GLU A 57 9.69 -12.32 -1.78
C GLU A 57 9.67 -11.15 -2.77
N LYS A 58 8.94 -11.28 -3.89
CA LYS A 58 8.85 -10.25 -4.93
C LYS A 58 8.19 -8.98 -4.40
N SER A 59 7.09 -9.10 -3.66
CA SER A 59 6.39 -7.95 -3.06
C SER A 59 7.31 -7.16 -2.13
N THR A 60 8.07 -7.87 -1.28
CA THR A 60 9.08 -7.26 -0.39
C THR A 60 10.17 -6.54 -1.19
N LYS A 61 10.73 -7.17 -2.23
CA LYS A 61 11.80 -6.59 -3.07
C LYS A 61 11.35 -5.38 -3.89
N GLY A 62 10.11 -5.38 -4.39
CA GLY A 62 9.55 -4.27 -5.18
C GLY A 62 9.49 -2.97 -4.38
N LEU A 63 9.01 -3.05 -3.13
CA LEU A 63 8.99 -1.91 -2.21
C LEU A 63 10.39 -1.39 -1.91
N SER A 64 11.36 -2.26 -1.58
CA SER A 64 12.75 -1.84 -1.34
C SER A 64 13.37 -1.14 -2.57
N THR A 65 13.03 -1.59 -3.78
CA THR A 65 13.52 -0.97 -5.03
C THR A 65 12.94 0.43 -5.21
N HIS A 66 11.64 0.62 -4.97
CA HIS A 66 11.02 1.96 -5.01
C HIS A 66 11.61 2.90 -3.98
N PHE A 67 11.85 2.43 -2.75
CA PHE A 67 12.52 3.24 -1.71
C PHE A 67 13.94 3.62 -2.11
N ASN A 68 14.69 2.72 -2.71
CA ASN A 68 16.03 3.02 -3.22
C ASN A 68 16.01 4.07 -4.34
N LEU A 69 15.03 4.02 -5.25
CA LEU A 69 14.85 5.06 -6.27
C LEU A 69 14.54 6.43 -5.65
N VAL A 70 13.72 6.49 -4.60
CA VAL A 70 13.44 7.72 -3.86
C VAL A 70 14.70 8.24 -3.15
N LYS A 71 15.47 7.36 -2.47
CA LYS A 71 16.76 7.71 -1.86
C LYS A 71 17.73 8.28 -2.90
N GLU A 72 17.79 7.68 -4.10
CA GLU A 72 18.62 8.20 -5.19
C GLU A 72 18.15 9.56 -5.71
N ALA A 73 16.84 9.76 -5.88
CA ALA A 73 16.29 11.05 -6.29
C ALA A 73 16.63 12.16 -5.28
N ILE A 74 16.54 11.88 -3.98
CA ILE A 74 16.93 12.81 -2.91
C ILE A 74 18.43 13.15 -3.00
N ARG A 75 19.28 12.14 -3.21
CA ARG A 75 20.73 12.35 -3.38
C ARG A 75 21.05 13.28 -4.56
N ARG A 76 20.30 13.14 -5.67
CA ARG A 76 20.45 13.93 -6.90
C ARG A 76 19.78 15.31 -6.87
N SER A 77 18.92 15.60 -5.89
CA SER A 77 18.23 16.90 -5.78
C SER A 77 19.18 18.08 -5.51
N ASP A 78 18.75 19.32 -5.76
CA ASP A 78 19.55 20.53 -5.48
C ASP A 78 19.48 21.00 -4.01
N ALA A 79 18.95 20.17 -3.10
CA ALA A 79 18.82 20.51 -1.69
C ALA A 79 20.18 20.59 -0.97
N THR A 80 20.27 21.44 0.06
CA THR A 80 21.47 21.55 0.91
C THR A 80 21.81 20.21 1.55
N LYS A 81 23.11 19.90 1.71
CA LYS A 81 23.60 18.65 2.31
C LYS A 81 22.88 18.27 3.61
N ARG A 82 22.71 19.23 4.54
CA ARG A 82 21.98 19.03 5.81
C ARG A 82 20.51 18.61 5.63
N LYS A 83 19.84 19.11 4.58
CA LYS A 83 18.44 18.77 4.27
C LYS A 83 18.36 17.38 3.62
N LYS A 84 19.31 17.04 2.76
CA LYS A 84 19.44 15.69 2.18
C LYS A 84 19.70 14.64 3.26
N ASP A 85 20.62 14.90 4.16
CA ASP A 85 20.98 13.96 5.23
C ASP A 85 19.79 13.69 6.16
N ARG A 86 19.02 14.73 6.49
CA ARG A 86 17.77 14.59 7.28
C ARG A 86 16.73 13.76 6.52
N MET A 87 16.43 14.10 5.26
CA MET A 87 15.45 13.36 4.46
C MET A 87 15.85 11.89 4.24
N LEU A 88 17.15 11.59 4.11
CA LEU A 88 17.65 10.22 4.00
C LEU A 88 17.56 9.45 5.32
N ALA A 89 17.78 10.12 6.46
CA ALA A 89 17.60 9.53 7.79
C ALA A 89 16.12 9.19 8.02
N ASP A 90 15.20 10.12 7.71
CA ASP A 90 13.76 9.92 7.81
C ASP A 90 13.30 8.75 6.91
N LEU A 91 13.83 8.64 5.68
CA LEU A 91 13.54 7.50 4.80
C LEU A 91 14.14 6.17 5.29
N SER A 92 15.22 6.20 6.05
CA SER A 92 15.83 4.99 6.59
C SER A 92 15.00 4.41 7.75
N ASP A 93 14.32 5.26 8.52
CA ASP A 93 13.40 4.82 9.57
C ASP A 93 12.17 4.10 8.97
N VAL A 94 11.65 4.62 7.86
CA VAL A 94 10.55 3.96 7.12
C VAL A 94 10.99 2.61 6.52
N ASP A 95 12.26 2.46 6.15
CA ASP A 95 12.86 1.21 5.67
C ASP A 95 12.73 0.08 6.73
N HIS A 96 12.78 0.43 8.02
CA HIS A 96 12.59 -0.52 9.12
C HIS A 96 11.12 -0.97 9.27
N ARG A 97 10.15 -0.22 8.74
CA ARG A 97 8.72 -0.58 8.73
C ARG A 97 8.29 -1.34 7.47
N LEU A 98 9.12 -1.40 6.43
CA LEU A 98 8.85 -2.15 5.21
C LEU A 98 8.48 -3.63 5.41
N PRO A 99 9.08 -4.38 6.35
CA PRO A 99 8.67 -5.77 6.62
C PRO A 99 7.20 -5.89 7.05
N GLN A 100 6.63 -4.86 7.69
CA GLN A 100 5.22 -4.84 8.09
C GLN A 100 4.30 -4.64 6.88
N VAL A 101 4.71 -3.83 5.90
CA VAL A 101 3.97 -3.59 4.65
C VAL A 101 4.10 -4.80 3.70
N GLY A 102 5.29 -5.40 3.58
CA GLY A 102 5.49 -6.67 2.86
C GLY A 102 4.74 -7.86 3.46
N GLY A 103 4.32 -7.76 4.73
CA GLY A 103 3.46 -8.72 5.40
C GLY A 103 2.06 -8.84 4.78
N GLN A 104 1.54 -7.80 4.12
CA GLN A 104 0.18 -7.81 3.54
C GLN A 104 0.04 -8.86 2.44
N ALA A 105 1.02 -9.01 1.54
CA ALA A 105 0.98 -10.03 0.49
C ALA A 105 0.96 -11.45 1.09
N LYS A 106 1.70 -11.67 2.18
CA LYS A 106 1.68 -12.94 2.91
C LYS A 106 0.31 -13.21 3.54
N VAL A 107 -0.31 -12.21 4.15
CA VAL A 107 -1.67 -12.31 4.72
C VAL A 107 -2.68 -12.68 3.62
N THR A 108 -2.63 -12.03 2.46
CA THR A 108 -3.51 -12.36 1.34
C THR A 108 -3.24 -13.77 0.80
N LEU A 109 -1.98 -14.20 0.68
CA LEU A 109 -1.64 -15.57 0.29
C LEU A 109 -2.14 -16.61 1.31
N ASP A 110 -2.07 -16.33 2.61
CA ASP A 110 -2.61 -17.18 3.68
C ASP A 110 -4.14 -17.27 3.59
N ARG A 111 -4.82 -16.15 3.30
CA ARG A 111 -6.27 -16.11 3.06
C ARG A 111 -6.67 -16.93 1.85
N ILE A 112 -6.01 -16.76 0.70
CA ILE A 112 -6.27 -17.53 -0.51
C ILE A 112 -6.06 -19.03 -0.27
N GLN A 113 -5.00 -19.41 0.47
CA GLN A 113 -4.75 -20.82 0.80
C GLN A 113 -5.92 -21.44 1.58
N LYS A 114 -6.43 -20.72 2.60
CA LYS A 114 -7.59 -21.18 3.37
C LYS A 114 -8.82 -21.38 2.48
N ILE A 115 -9.05 -20.49 1.51
CA ILE A 115 -10.12 -20.65 0.52
C ILE A 115 -9.85 -21.91 -0.31
N MET A 116 -8.66 -22.09 -0.87
CA MET A 116 -8.33 -23.28 -1.68
C MET A 116 -8.51 -24.59 -0.90
N ASP A 117 -8.12 -24.62 0.37
CA ASP A 117 -8.20 -25.80 1.23
C ASP A 117 -9.63 -26.14 1.66
N ALA A 118 -10.51 -25.13 1.74
CA ALA A 118 -11.92 -25.32 2.10
C ALA A 118 -12.75 -25.98 1.00
N PHE A 119 -12.27 -26.00 -0.25
CA PHE A 119 -13.00 -26.54 -1.40
C PHE A 119 -12.42 -27.87 -1.90
N PRO A 120 -13.29 -28.80 -2.36
CA PRO A 120 -12.85 -30.06 -2.95
C PRO A 120 -11.91 -29.85 -4.12
N THR A 121 -10.84 -30.64 -4.15
CA THR A 121 -9.93 -30.69 -5.28
C THR A 121 -10.54 -31.50 -6.43
N ILE A 122 -10.52 -30.95 -7.64
CA ILE A 122 -10.89 -31.63 -8.88
C ILE A 122 -9.64 -32.31 -9.45
N SER A 123 -9.60 -33.63 -9.39
CA SER A 123 -8.51 -34.43 -9.95
C SER A 123 -8.52 -34.41 -11.47
N THR A 124 -7.34 -34.31 -12.07
CA THR A 124 -7.18 -34.37 -13.53
C THR A 124 -7.40 -35.79 -14.04
N THR A 125 -8.47 -36.00 -14.81
CA THR A 125 -8.79 -37.31 -15.42
C THR A 125 -7.85 -37.63 -16.59
N ASP A 126 -7.74 -38.90 -16.96
CA ASP A 126 -6.94 -39.29 -18.12
C ASP A 126 -7.49 -38.74 -19.44
N LEU A 127 -8.81 -38.58 -19.54
CA LEU A 127 -9.44 -37.94 -20.70
C LEU A 127 -9.02 -36.47 -20.83
N VAL A 128 -8.94 -35.74 -19.71
CA VAL A 128 -8.43 -34.36 -19.69
C VAL A 128 -6.97 -34.30 -20.12
N LYS A 129 -6.13 -35.24 -19.62
CA LYS A 129 -4.71 -35.32 -20.03
C LYS A 129 -4.56 -35.55 -21.53
N ILE A 130 -5.35 -36.46 -22.10
CA ILE A 130 -5.35 -36.77 -23.53
C ILE A 130 -5.72 -35.52 -24.33
N LYS A 131 -6.84 -34.85 -24.00
CA LYS A 131 -7.26 -33.63 -24.74
C LYS A 131 -6.27 -32.48 -24.61
N ALA A 132 -5.66 -32.30 -23.44
CA ALA A 132 -4.63 -31.29 -23.26
C ALA A 132 -3.37 -31.60 -24.09
N ALA A 133 -2.98 -32.87 -24.17
CA ALA A 133 -1.89 -33.31 -25.03
C ALA A 133 -2.22 -33.12 -26.52
N ASP A 134 -3.45 -33.44 -26.94
CA ASP A 134 -3.93 -33.21 -28.31
C ASP A 134 -3.87 -31.73 -28.68
N ARG A 135 -4.23 -30.82 -27.75
CA ARG A 135 -4.07 -29.37 -27.97
C ARG A 135 -2.61 -28.99 -28.17
N ALA A 136 -1.71 -29.53 -27.35
CA ALA A 136 -0.28 -29.25 -27.46
C ALA A 136 0.30 -29.74 -28.80
N LEU A 137 -0.02 -30.97 -29.21
CA LEU A 137 0.41 -31.56 -30.47
C LEU A 137 -0.16 -30.80 -31.69
N ALA A 138 -1.43 -30.43 -31.64
CA ALA A 138 -2.10 -29.70 -32.71
C ALA A 138 -1.87 -28.18 -32.68
N ARG A 139 -1.05 -27.67 -31.74
CA ARG A 139 -0.80 -26.23 -31.52
C ARG A 139 -2.09 -25.41 -31.39
N LYS A 140 -3.09 -25.97 -30.71
CA LYS A 140 -4.36 -25.30 -30.43
C LYS A 140 -4.30 -24.56 -29.10
N GLY A 141 -5.00 -23.45 -29.00
CA GLY A 141 -5.08 -22.66 -27.77
C GLY A 141 -5.48 -23.51 -26.55
N PRO A 142 -4.80 -23.36 -25.40
CA PRO A 142 -3.78 -22.36 -25.06
C PRO A 142 -2.32 -22.68 -25.50
N CYS A 143 -2.10 -23.77 -26.24
CA CYS A 143 -0.77 -24.25 -26.68
C CYS A 143 -0.33 -23.74 -28.07
N HIS A 144 -0.95 -22.67 -28.58
CA HIS A 144 -0.69 -22.14 -29.93
C HIS A 144 0.56 -21.27 -30.02
N ARG A 145 1.14 -20.84 -28.89
CA ARG A 145 2.33 -19.99 -28.88
C ARG A 145 3.60 -20.76 -29.23
N GLU A 146 4.42 -20.16 -30.08
CA GLU A 146 5.77 -20.66 -30.35
C GLU A 146 6.64 -20.58 -29.10
N ASN A 147 7.45 -21.61 -28.87
CA ASN A 147 8.42 -21.71 -27.77
C ASN A 147 7.87 -21.59 -26.34
N LYS A 148 6.55 -21.69 -26.15
CA LYS A 148 5.91 -21.77 -24.83
C LYS A 148 5.20 -23.11 -24.67
N ASN A 149 5.47 -23.82 -23.56
CA ASN A 149 4.74 -25.03 -23.20
C ASN A 149 3.61 -24.68 -22.24
N SER A 150 2.42 -24.42 -22.79
CA SER A 150 1.20 -24.07 -22.03
C SER A 150 0.37 -25.31 -21.66
N MET A 151 1.01 -26.45 -21.39
CA MET A 151 0.31 -27.69 -21.01
C MET A 151 -0.51 -27.53 -19.73
N ALA A 152 -0.02 -26.76 -18.75
CA ALA A 152 -0.78 -26.50 -17.53
C ALA A 152 -2.07 -25.72 -17.81
N ASP A 153 -1.98 -24.65 -18.61
CA ASP A 153 -3.14 -23.89 -19.09
C ASP A 153 -4.14 -24.80 -19.83
N ALA A 154 -3.64 -25.74 -20.65
CA ALA A 154 -4.48 -26.71 -21.37
C ALA A 154 -5.19 -27.68 -20.41
N LEU A 155 -4.50 -28.15 -19.36
CA LEU A 155 -5.10 -28.98 -18.31
C LEU A 155 -6.18 -28.22 -17.54
N ILE A 156 -5.94 -26.95 -17.20
CA ILE A 156 -6.92 -26.10 -16.50
C ILE A 156 -8.21 -25.99 -17.32
N ILE A 157 -8.11 -25.62 -18.59
CA ILE A 157 -9.31 -25.38 -19.41
C ILE A 157 -10.04 -26.67 -19.80
N GLU A 158 -9.32 -27.78 -20.02
CA GLU A 158 -9.98 -29.06 -20.27
C GLU A 158 -10.68 -29.60 -19.02
N THR A 159 -10.10 -29.40 -17.83
CA THR A 159 -10.77 -29.71 -16.55
C THR A 159 -12.03 -28.86 -16.38
N TYR A 160 -11.96 -27.57 -16.73
CA TYR A 160 -13.13 -26.68 -16.73
C TYR A 160 -14.24 -27.22 -17.65
N PHE A 161 -13.92 -27.56 -18.90
CA PHE A 161 -14.91 -28.07 -19.84
C PHE A 161 -15.51 -29.42 -19.44
N GLU A 162 -14.73 -30.31 -18.85
CA GLU A 162 -15.25 -31.56 -18.28
C GLU A 162 -16.26 -31.27 -17.15
N THR A 163 -15.94 -30.32 -16.27
CA THR A 163 -16.84 -29.90 -15.18
C THR A 163 -18.14 -29.29 -15.72
N VAL A 164 -18.06 -28.42 -16.74
CA VAL A 164 -19.24 -27.83 -17.40
C VAL A 164 -20.15 -28.90 -18.02
N LYS A 165 -19.56 -29.96 -18.58
CA LYS A 165 -20.30 -31.09 -19.17
C LYS A 165 -21.00 -31.94 -18.11
N ALA A 166 -20.34 -32.17 -16.98
CA ALA A 166 -20.92 -32.90 -15.84
C ALA A 166 -21.95 -32.08 -15.04
N GLY A 167 -21.95 -30.75 -15.20
CA GLY A 167 -22.84 -29.84 -14.47
C GLY A 167 -24.34 -30.04 -14.71
N ALA A 168 -25.13 -29.83 -13.65
CA ALA A 168 -26.57 -30.02 -13.68
C ALA A 168 -27.31 -28.99 -14.57
N PRO A 169 -28.55 -29.27 -14.97
CA PRO A 169 -29.40 -28.26 -15.61
C PRO A 169 -29.50 -27.00 -14.75
N ARG A 170 -29.43 -25.83 -15.39
CA ARG A 170 -29.44 -24.48 -14.77
C ARG A 170 -28.18 -24.07 -14.01
N ASP A 171 -27.18 -24.94 -13.86
CA ASP A 171 -25.89 -24.50 -13.38
C ASP A 171 -25.21 -23.58 -14.39
N ARG A 172 -24.63 -22.51 -13.85
CA ARG A 172 -23.85 -21.54 -14.60
C ARG A 172 -22.39 -21.71 -14.21
N PHE A 173 -21.52 -21.58 -15.20
CA PHE A 173 -20.09 -21.74 -15.06
C PHE A 173 -19.41 -20.49 -15.60
N ALA A 174 -18.30 -20.11 -14.96
CA ALA A 174 -17.41 -19.08 -15.47
C ALA A 174 -15.96 -19.52 -15.34
N PHE A 175 -15.19 -19.26 -16.39
CA PHE A 175 -13.73 -19.34 -16.36
C PHE A 175 -13.17 -17.92 -16.32
N VAL A 176 -12.27 -17.66 -15.37
CA VAL A 176 -11.63 -16.36 -15.17
C VAL A 176 -10.12 -16.52 -15.30
N THR A 177 -9.49 -15.77 -16.19
CA THR A 177 -8.03 -15.75 -16.38
C THR A 177 -7.52 -14.35 -16.66
N HIS A 178 -6.33 -13.99 -16.17
CA HIS A 178 -5.62 -12.79 -16.62
C HIS A 178 -4.68 -13.09 -17.81
N ASN A 179 -4.49 -14.36 -18.17
CA ASN A 179 -3.67 -14.79 -19.29
C ASN A 179 -4.44 -14.68 -20.63
N LYS A 180 -4.73 -13.44 -21.01
CA LYS A 180 -5.36 -13.11 -22.31
C LYS A 180 -4.53 -13.60 -23.50
N SER A 181 -3.23 -13.69 -23.25
CA SER A 181 -2.21 -14.04 -24.21
C SER A 181 -2.42 -15.46 -24.78
N ASP A 182 -2.85 -16.40 -23.94
CA ASP A 182 -3.10 -17.80 -24.33
C ASP A 182 -4.59 -18.15 -24.46
N PHE A 183 -5.46 -17.39 -23.80
CA PHE A 183 -6.88 -17.71 -23.74
C PHE A 183 -7.79 -16.79 -24.57
N SER A 184 -7.29 -15.64 -25.02
CA SER A 184 -8.08 -14.69 -25.81
C SER A 184 -7.68 -14.68 -27.29
N ILE A 185 -8.51 -14.05 -28.10
CA ILE A 185 -8.21 -13.77 -29.52
C ILE A 185 -6.97 -12.87 -29.61
N VAL A 186 -5.99 -13.24 -30.45
CA VAL A 186 -4.69 -12.55 -30.58
C VAL A 186 -4.81 -11.15 -31.21
N ALA A 187 -5.75 -10.97 -32.14
CA ALA A 187 -5.99 -9.71 -32.85
C ALA A 187 -7.49 -9.40 -32.86
N GLY A 188 -8.00 -8.85 -31.76
CA GLY A 188 -9.42 -8.54 -31.59
C GLY A 188 -9.77 -8.10 -30.17
N ASP A 189 -11.05 -8.22 -29.81
CA ASP A 189 -11.48 -8.00 -28.43
C ASP A 189 -10.96 -9.12 -27.53
N GLU A 190 -9.98 -8.79 -26.68
CA GLU A 190 -9.38 -9.73 -25.74
C GLU A 190 -10.40 -10.29 -24.72
N LYS A 191 -11.59 -9.69 -24.59
CA LYS A 191 -12.68 -10.23 -23.77
C LYS A 191 -13.35 -11.46 -24.39
N LEU A 192 -13.03 -11.79 -25.64
CA LEU A 192 -13.52 -12.98 -26.32
C LEU A 192 -12.49 -14.12 -26.23
N PRO A 193 -12.97 -15.36 -25.98
CA PRO A 193 -12.09 -16.52 -25.90
C PRO A 193 -11.46 -16.83 -27.26
N HIS A 194 -10.27 -17.43 -27.24
CA HIS A 194 -9.57 -17.91 -28.44
C HIS A 194 -10.46 -18.88 -29.25
N ALA A 195 -10.35 -18.85 -30.58
CA ALA A 195 -11.22 -19.63 -31.48
C ALA A 195 -11.24 -21.14 -31.16
N ASP A 196 -10.10 -21.70 -30.78
CA ASP A 196 -9.95 -23.14 -30.42
C ASP A 196 -10.67 -23.57 -29.14
N ILE A 197 -11.11 -22.62 -28.31
CA ILE A 197 -11.84 -22.89 -27.05
C ILE A 197 -13.20 -22.21 -27.01
N ALA A 198 -13.50 -21.32 -27.96
CA ALA A 198 -14.73 -20.53 -28.00
C ALA A 198 -16.00 -21.39 -27.97
N SER A 199 -15.98 -22.57 -28.60
CA SER A 199 -17.12 -23.51 -28.61
C SER A 199 -17.47 -24.08 -27.24
N GLY A 200 -16.55 -24.02 -26.27
CA GLY A 200 -16.79 -24.41 -24.88
C GLY A 200 -17.50 -23.33 -24.04
N PHE A 201 -17.76 -22.16 -24.63
CA PHE A 201 -18.40 -21.02 -23.98
C PHE A 201 -19.76 -20.68 -24.61
N SER A 202 -20.64 -20.11 -23.80
CA SER A 202 -21.98 -19.64 -24.16
C SER A 202 -22.38 -18.46 -23.26
N LYS A 203 -23.37 -17.67 -23.69
CA LYS A 203 -23.83 -16.49 -22.92
C LYS A 203 -24.48 -16.82 -21.57
N ILE A 204 -24.86 -18.08 -21.35
CA ILE A 204 -25.70 -18.49 -20.21
C ILE A 204 -25.02 -19.57 -19.37
N LYS A 205 -24.58 -20.68 -19.98
CA LYS A 205 -24.09 -21.85 -19.23
C LYS A 205 -22.61 -21.77 -18.89
N SER A 206 -21.76 -21.29 -19.79
CA SER A 206 -20.30 -21.33 -19.63
C SER A 206 -19.70 -20.01 -20.11
N MET A 207 -19.31 -19.14 -19.20
CA MET A 207 -18.88 -17.78 -19.52
C MET A 207 -17.36 -17.65 -19.42
N TYR A 208 -16.80 -16.70 -20.18
CA TYR A 208 -15.38 -16.40 -20.21
C TYR A 208 -15.17 -14.97 -19.71
N PHE A 209 -14.21 -14.78 -18.80
CA PHE A 209 -13.84 -13.47 -18.26
C PHE A 209 -12.34 -13.30 -18.21
N THR A 210 -11.88 -12.12 -18.60
CA THR A 210 -10.47 -11.70 -18.45
C THR A 210 -10.19 -10.90 -17.19
N ASN A 211 -11.22 -10.73 -16.34
CA ASN A 211 -11.19 -9.93 -15.13
C ASN A 211 -12.17 -10.53 -14.12
N LEU A 212 -11.69 -10.82 -12.90
CA LEU A 212 -12.49 -11.34 -11.82
C LEU A 212 -13.64 -10.41 -11.42
N SER A 213 -13.42 -9.10 -11.32
CA SER A 213 -14.46 -8.13 -10.98
C SER A 213 -15.65 -8.20 -11.94
N ALA A 214 -15.40 -8.32 -13.24
CA ALA A 214 -16.46 -8.48 -14.24
C ALA A 214 -17.24 -9.80 -14.05
N CYS A 215 -16.57 -10.87 -13.66
CA CYS A 215 -17.20 -12.14 -13.32
C CYS A 215 -18.08 -11.99 -12.08
N LEU A 216 -17.58 -11.38 -11.00
CA LEU A 216 -18.33 -11.21 -9.76
C LEU A 216 -19.56 -10.31 -9.96
N HIS A 217 -19.42 -9.20 -10.72
CA HIS A 217 -20.58 -8.38 -11.11
C HIS A 217 -21.62 -9.16 -11.93
N LYS A 218 -21.22 -10.16 -12.72
CA LYS A 218 -22.18 -11.03 -13.42
C LYS A 218 -22.98 -11.89 -12.45
N VAL A 219 -22.41 -12.24 -11.29
CA VAL A 219 -23.07 -13.03 -10.25
C VAL A 219 -24.06 -12.18 -9.48
N ASN A 220 -23.60 -11.06 -8.91
CA ASN A 220 -24.46 -10.16 -8.14
C ASN A 220 -23.96 -8.70 -8.26
N PRO A 221 -24.52 -7.91 -9.20
CA PRO A 221 -24.06 -6.54 -9.44
C PRO A 221 -24.19 -5.64 -8.21
N GLU A 222 -25.33 -5.69 -7.52
CA GLU A 222 -25.65 -4.79 -6.40
C GLU A 222 -24.70 -5.02 -5.23
N PHE A 223 -24.53 -6.29 -4.82
CA PHE A 223 -23.63 -6.67 -3.73
C PHE A 223 -22.17 -6.27 -4.00
N VAL A 224 -21.69 -6.51 -5.23
CA VAL A 224 -20.31 -6.19 -5.60
C VAL A 224 -20.11 -4.68 -5.60
N SER A 225 -21.04 -3.92 -6.16
CA SER A 225 -20.98 -2.46 -6.16
C SER A 225 -20.99 -1.86 -4.76
N GLU A 226 -21.79 -2.42 -3.85
CA GLU A 226 -21.88 -1.95 -2.46
C GLU A 226 -20.57 -2.18 -1.70
N ILE A 227 -20.02 -3.39 -1.74
CA ILE A 227 -18.75 -3.69 -1.07
C ILE A 227 -17.60 -2.88 -1.66
N LEU A 228 -17.48 -2.83 -2.99
CA LEU A 228 -16.43 -2.03 -3.62
C LEU A 228 -16.55 -0.54 -3.27
N TYR A 229 -17.78 -0.03 -3.12
CA TYR A 229 -17.99 1.35 -2.66
C TYR A 229 -17.51 1.54 -1.21
N MET A 230 -17.90 0.64 -0.30
CA MET A 230 -17.48 0.68 1.11
C MET A 230 -15.95 0.62 1.26
N GLU A 231 -15.30 -0.29 0.53
CA GLU A 231 -13.85 -0.48 0.55
C GLU A 231 -13.09 0.62 -0.21
N SER A 232 -13.74 1.33 -1.14
CA SER A 232 -13.12 2.45 -1.87
C SER A 232 -13.02 3.74 -1.06
N TYR A 233 -13.66 3.81 0.11
CA TYR A 233 -13.55 4.94 1.02
C TYR A 233 -12.21 4.89 1.76
N GLU A 234 -11.14 5.28 1.06
CA GLU A 234 -9.86 5.60 1.70
C GLU A 234 -9.90 7.05 2.18
N GLU A 235 -9.85 7.25 3.50
CA GLU A 235 -9.53 8.58 4.04
C GLU A 235 -8.15 8.96 3.48
N PRO A 236 -8.03 10.06 2.71
CA PRO A 236 -6.79 10.37 2.02
C PRO A 236 -5.68 10.49 3.06
N GLN A 237 -4.69 9.59 2.98
CA GLN A 237 -3.54 9.65 3.88
C GLN A 237 -2.86 11.00 3.68
N ARG A 238 -2.66 11.74 4.79
CA ARG A 238 -1.90 13.00 4.77
C ARG A 238 -0.53 12.70 4.17
N ASN A 239 -0.15 13.44 3.14
CA ASN A 239 1.13 13.20 2.49
C ASN A 239 2.28 13.60 3.41
N LEU A 240 3.44 12.96 3.26
CA LEU A 240 4.62 13.23 4.09
C LEU A 240 5.04 14.71 4.08
N SER A 241 4.90 15.39 2.94
CA SER A 241 5.23 16.82 2.82
C SER A 241 4.34 17.67 3.71
N GLU A 242 3.03 17.42 3.71
CA GLU A 242 2.04 18.12 4.54
C GLU A 242 2.32 17.89 6.04
N MET A 243 2.69 16.66 6.42
CA MET A 243 3.07 16.36 7.80
C MET A 243 4.37 17.07 8.21
N LEU A 244 5.38 17.12 7.34
CA LEU A 244 6.63 17.84 7.59
C LEU A 244 6.42 19.36 7.65
N ASP A 245 5.57 19.91 6.79
CA ASP A 245 5.19 21.32 6.81
C ASP A 245 4.45 21.66 8.11
N ALA A 246 3.59 20.76 8.60
CA ALA A 246 2.93 20.91 9.89
C ALA A 246 3.93 20.89 11.07
N VAL A 247 4.90 19.96 11.08
CA VAL A 247 5.96 19.94 12.10
C VAL A 247 6.79 21.22 12.08
N ASP A 248 7.20 21.67 10.90
CA ASP A 248 7.99 22.89 10.73
C ASP A 248 7.23 24.14 11.17
N ARG A 249 5.94 24.21 10.86
CA ARG A 249 5.03 25.26 11.35
C ARG A 249 4.93 25.24 12.88
N LEU A 250 4.55 24.11 13.47
CA LEU A 250 4.36 23.97 14.92
C LEU A 250 5.67 24.25 15.68
N THR A 251 6.81 23.79 15.17
CA THR A 251 8.13 24.11 15.73
C THR A 251 8.39 25.61 15.72
N THR A 252 7.99 26.30 14.65
CA THR A 252 8.13 27.76 14.53
C THR A 252 7.21 28.48 15.52
N GLU A 253 5.98 28.00 15.72
CA GLU A 253 5.02 28.52 16.72
C GLU A 253 5.58 28.36 18.15
N VAL A 254 6.11 27.18 18.47
CA VAL A 254 6.72 26.90 19.77
C VAL A 254 7.93 27.80 20.03
N TRP A 255 8.84 27.91 19.05
CA TRP A 255 10.01 28.77 19.16
C TRP A 255 9.63 30.24 19.34
N HIS A 256 8.64 30.71 18.57
CA HIS A 256 8.18 32.10 18.64
C HIS A 256 7.58 32.42 20.01
N ASN A 257 6.70 31.56 20.52
CA ASN A 257 6.10 31.74 21.84
C ASN A 257 7.17 31.78 22.96
N ARG A 258 8.13 30.84 22.93
CA ARG A 258 9.27 30.83 23.87
C ARG A 258 10.09 32.13 23.79
N ASN A 259 10.35 32.63 22.57
CA ASN A 259 11.06 33.89 22.39
C ASN A 259 10.29 35.12 22.90
N MET A 260 8.96 35.13 22.75
CA MET A 260 8.11 36.17 23.32
C MET A 260 8.10 36.14 24.86
N ASN A 261 8.11 34.95 25.47
CA ASN A 261 8.27 34.81 26.92
C ASN A 261 9.63 35.34 27.41
N THR A 262 10.71 35.10 26.66
CA THR A 262 12.02 35.71 26.99
C THR A 262 11.97 37.23 26.92
N GLN A 263 11.33 37.80 25.88
CA GLN A 263 11.14 39.25 25.78
C GLN A 263 10.39 39.79 27.01
N TRP A 264 9.28 39.14 27.37
CA TRP A 264 8.50 39.52 28.54
C TRP A 264 9.35 39.50 29.82
N SER A 265 10.15 38.46 30.03
CA SER A 265 11.06 38.38 31.19
C SER A 265 12.11 39.49 31.21
N ILE A 266 12.64 39.90 30.04
CA ILE A 266 13.56 41.03 29.92
C ILE A 266 12.85 42.34 30.32
N ASP A 267 11.66 42.57 29.76
CA ASP A 267 10.89 43.80 30.00
C ASP A 267 10.49 43.95 31.48
N HIS A 268 10.39 42.85 32.21
CA HIS A 268 10.07 42.82 33.65
C HIS A 268 11.28 42.63 34.56
N GLY A 269 12.51 42.74 34.03
CA GLY A 269 13.75 42.67 34.82
C GLY A 269 14.03 41.29 35.44
N LYS A 270 13.46 40.22 34.90
CA LYS A 270 13.69 38.82 35.30
C LYS A 270 14.75 38.13 34.46
N HIS A 271 15.18 38.75 33.35
CA HIS A 271 16.18 38.24 32.44
C HIS A 271 17.04 39.38 31.90
N TRP A 272 18.35 39.20 31.79
CA TRP A 272 19.30 40.26 31.44
C TRP A 272 20.05 39.97 30.14
N ILE A 273 20.31 41.03 29.37
CA ILE A 273 21.15 40.97 28.17
C ILE A 273 22.56 41.41 28.57
N VAL A 274 23.55 40.56 28.31
CA VAL A 274 24.94 40.78 28.69
C VAL A 274 25.89 40.62 27.51
N THR A 275 27.11 41.12 27.65
CA THR A 275 28.18 40.84 26.68
C THR A 275 28.65 39.39 26.80
N ARG A 276 29.34 38.90 25.77
CA ARG A 276 29.92 37.55 25.79
C ARG A 276 30.91 37.35 26.94
N ALA A 277 31.74 38.35 27.22
CA ALA A 277 32.75 38.27 28.29
C ALA A 277 32.11 38.15 29.69
N GLU A 278 31.03 38.92 29.93
CA GLU A 278 30.25 38.82 31.16
C GLU A 278 29.55 37.47 31.27
N TRP A 279 28.99 36.96 30.17
CA TRP A 279 28.33 35.66 30.13
C TRP A 279 29.29 34.50 30.45
N GLU A 280 30.49 34.51 29.87
CA GLU A 280 31.53 33.50 30.13
C GLU A 280 32.00 33.55 31.59
N THR A 281 32.21 34.75 32.12
CA THR A 281 32.59 34.95 33.53
C THR A 281 31.49 34.51 34.50
N GLY A 282 30.23 34.81 34.20
CA GLY A 282 29.07 34.43 35.01
C GLY A 282 28.83 32.93 34.99
N THR A 283 28.85 32.31 33.81
CA THR A 283 28.64 30.86 33.63
C THR A 283 29.76 30.02 34.27
N ALA A 284 31.00 30.54 34.30
CA ALA A 284 32.10 29.91 35.00
C ALA A 284 31.92 29.88 36.53
N LYS A 285 31.18 30.84 37.09
CA LYS A 285 30.89 30.94 38.53
C LYS A 285 29.61 30.21 38.92
N ASP A 286 28.59 30.27 38.08
CA ASP A 286 27.30 29.64 38.30
C ASP A 286 26.76 29.06 36.99
N ARG A 287 26.50 27.76 36.97
CA ARG A 287 25.95 27.07 35.79
C ARG A 287 24.51 27.50 35.48
N GLN A 288 23.78 28.06 36.44
CA GLN A 288 22.41 28.56 36.24
C GLN A 288 22.38 29.97 35.65
N TYR A 289 23.54 30.61 35.47
CA TYR A 289 23.63 31.96 34.90
C TYR A 289 22.98 32.06 33.51
N ASN A 290 22.99 30.98 32.73
CA ASN A 290 22.36 30.91 31.41
C ASN A 290 20.82 30.90 31.42
N GLN A 291 20.18 30.66 32.56
CA GLN A 291 18.72 30.63 32.68
C GLN A 291 18.13 32.04 32.74
N THR A 292 18.92 33.02 33.21
CA THR A 292 18.50 34.41 33.42
C THR A 292 19.29 35.41 32.59
N HIS A 293 20.29 34.98 31.83
CA HIS A 293 21.13 35.86 31.02
C HIS A 293 21.25 35.38 29.57
N THR A 294 21.22 36.31 28.61
CA THR A 294 21.44 36.02 27.18
C THR A 294 22.46 36.98 26.59
N ILE A 295 23.35 36.45 25.75
CA ILE A 295 24.37 37.24 25.05
C ILE A 295 23.69 38.21 24.06
N ASP A 296 24.12 39.46 24.05
CA ASP A 296 23.59 40.54 23.21
C ASP A 296 23.51 40.20 21.71
N THR A 297 24.55 39.55 21.17
CA THR A 297 24.61 39.11 19.77
C THR A 297 23.59 38.01 19.46
N ILE A 298 23.35 37.10 20.40
CA ILE A 298 22.32 36.06 20.28
C ILE A 298 20.93 36.70 20.32
N TRP A 299 20.71 37.64 21.23
CA TRP A 299 19.44 38.36 21.33
C TRP A 299 19.13 39.15 20.05
N LYS A 300 20.11 39.87 19.50
CA LYS A 300 19.99 40.54 18.20
C LYS A 300 19.64 39.56 17.07
N GLY A 301 20.22 38.36 17.08
CA GLY A 301 19.88 37.28 16.16
C GLY A 301 18.45 36.80 16.32
N ALA A 302 18.01 36.58 17.56
CA ALA A 302 16.66 36.14 17.89
C ALA A 302 15.60 37.15 17.41
N LEU A 303 15.84 38.46 17.57
CA LEU A 303 14.96 39.51 17.05
C LEU A 303 14.79 39.43 15.52
N LYS A 304 15.87 39.17 14.77
CA LYS A 304 15.81 38.97 13.30
C LYS A 304 15.03 37.70 12.94
N SER A 305 15.26 36.61 13.67
CA SER A 305 14.54 35.34 13.48
C SER A 305 13.05 35.48 13.81
N ARG A 306 12.67 36.33 14.78
CA ARG A 306 11.27 36.61 15.15
C ARG A 306 10.49 37.21 13.98
N VAL A 307 11.10 38.14 13.24
CA VAL A 307 10.48 38.73 12.04
C VAL A 307 10.26 37.66 10.96
N LYS A 308 11.24 36.77 10.76
CA LYS A 308 11.10 35.66 9.81
C LYS A 308 10.02 34.66 10.21
N ALA A 309 9.95 34.32 11.50
CA ALA A 309 8.94 33.43 12.05
C ALA A 309 7.52 33.99 11.84
N ARG A 310 7.29 35.27 12.17
CA ARG A 310 6.00 35.93 11.93
C ARG A 310 5.62 35.95 10.46
N LYS A 311 6.57 36.23 9.56
CA LYS A 311 6.33 36.19 8.11
C LYS A 311 5.95 34.79 7.62
N LYS A 312 6.58 33.74 8.17
CA LYS A 312 6.35 32.35 7.81
C LYS A 312 5.00 31.82 8.31
N LEU A 313 4.63 32.19 9.54
CA LEU A 313 3.39 31.75 10.17
C LEU A 313 2.17 32.50 9.60
N GLY A 314 2.36 33.75 9.17
CA GLY A 314 1.26 34.62 8.76
C GLY A 314 0.59 35.27 9.97
N GLU A 315 -0.13 36.36 9.71
CA GLU A 315 -0.80 37.14 10.76
C GLU A 315 -1.86 36.29 11.48
N GLY A 316 -1.90 36.37 12.81
CA GLY A 316 -2.83 35.61 13.65
C GLY A 316 -2.42 34.18 14.01
N ASN A 317 -1.35 33.63 13.40
CA ASN A 317 -0.92 32.23 13.60
C ASN A 317 0.28 32.08 14.56
N TYR A 318 0.51 33.02 15.47
CA TYR A 318 1.67 33.01 16.38
C TYR A 318 1.33 33.49 17.80
N GLY A 319 0.08 33.31 18.21
CA GLY A 319 -0.42 33.72 19.52
C GLY A 319 -0.68 35.23 19.67
N PRO A 320 -0.91 35.72 20.90
CA PRO A 320 -0.76 34.99 22.17
C PRO A 320 -1.72 33.81 22.28
N TYR A 321 -1.24 32.70 22.84
CA TYR A 321 -2.03 31.48 23.08
C TYR A 321 -2.48 31.43 24.53
N ASP A 322 -3.68 30.94 24.79
CA ASP A 322 -4.06 30.53 26.14
C ASP A 322 -3.41 29.19 26.54
N ASP A 323 -3.57 28.77 27.80
CA ASP A 323 -2.97 27.53 28.32
C ASP A 323 -3.43 26.28 27.55
N PHE A 324 -4.68 26.26 27.07
CA PHE A 324 -5.23 25.13 26.32
C PHE A 324 -4.68 25.11 24.88
N GLU A 325 -4.71 26.22 24.18
CA GLU A 325 -4.15 26.40 22.84
C GLU A 325 -2.65 26.06 22.83
N TRP A 326 -1.93 26.53 23.85
CA TRP A 326 -0.51 26.21 24.01
C TRP A 326 -0.29 24.71 24.25
N GLY A 327 -1.11 24.08 25.10
CA GLY A 327 -1.12 22.64 25.27
C GLY A 327 -1.39 21.89 23.96
N MET A 328 -2.35 22.35 23.16
CA MET A 328 -2.69 21.76 21.86
C MET A 328 -1.56 21.89 20.84
N VAL A 329 -0.87 23.03 20.77
CA VAL A 329 0.28 23.24 19.88
C VAL A 329 1.42 22.27 20.23
N ASN A 330 1.78 22.16 21.51
CA ASN A 330 2.82 21.24 21.95
C ASN A 330 2.39 19.77 21.74
N GLY A 331 1.15 19.42 22.10
CA GLY A 331 0.63 18.06 21.91
C GLY A 331 0.61 17.60 20.45
N LYS A 332 0.19 18.48 19.53
CA LYS A 332 0.25 18.20 18.08
C LYS A 332 1.68 18.00 17.59
N LEU A 333 2.61 18.84 18.05
CA LEU A 333 4.03 18.72 17.68
C LEU A 333 4.63 17.41 18.20
N SER A 334 4.40 17.08 19.47
CA SER A 334 4.84 15.84 20.10
C SER A 334 4.27 14.60 19.41
N ALA A 335 2.98 14.60 19.08
CA ALA A 335 2.35 13.49 18.36
C ALA A 335 2.96 13.27 16.98
N LEU A 336 3.23 14.35 16.23
CA LEU A 336 3.87 14.25 14.92
C LEU A 336 5.34 13.80 15.02
N ARG A 337 6.10 14.36 15.95
CA ARG A 337 7.49 13.97 16.23
C ARG A 337 7.60 12.49 16.60
N TRP A 338 6.72 12.00 17.48
CA TRP A 338 6.64 10.59 17.82
C TRP A 338 6.26 9.71 16.60
N ALA A 339 5.30 10.15 15.78
CA ALA A 339 4.95 9.45 14.54
C ALA A 339 6.15 9.32 13.58
N PHE A 340 7.06 10.31 13.60
CA PHE A 340 8.34 10.33 12.87
C PHE A 340 9.49 9.60 13.56
N GLY A 341 9.25 8.94 14.70
CA GLY A 341 10.24 8.10 15.38
C GLY A 341 11.11 8.83 16.41
N GLU A 342 10.76 10.06 16.81
CA GLU A 342 11.38 10.68 17.99
C GLU A 342 10.91 9.98 19.27
N ASP A 343 11.84 9.69 20.19
CA ASP A 343 11.53 9.04 21.45
C ASP A 343 10.63 9.92 22.33
N TRP A 344 9.70 9.29 23.03
CA TRP A 344 8.70 9.99 23.86
C TRP A 344 9.32 10.93 24.89
N ASP A 345 10.49 10.57 25.41
CA ASP A 345 11.22 11.35 26.41
C ASP A 345 12.01 12.53 25.80
N GLU A 346 12.22 12.57 24.48
CA GLU A 346 12.99 13.61 23.79
C GLU A 346 12.12 14.69 23.13
N LEU A 347 10.79 14.53 23.18
CA LEU A 347 9.81 15.40 22.49
C LEU A 347 9.78 16.86 22.99
N TYR A 348 10.46 17.19 24.10
CA TYR A 348 10.49 18.53 24.71
C TYR A 348 11.63 19.45 24.19
N THR A 349 12.59 18.89 23.45
CA THR A 349 13.73 19.64 22.89
C THR A 349 13.35 20.44 21.64
#